data_AF-A0A6N8NLL0-F1
#
_entry.id   AF-A0A6N8NLL0-F1
#
_cell.length_a   1.000
_cell.length_b   1.000
_cell.length_c   1.000
_cell.angle_alpha   90.00
_cell.angle_beta   90.00
_cell.angle_gamma   90.00
#
_symmetry.space_group_name_H-M   'P 1'
#
loop_
_entity.id
_entity.type
_entity.pdbx_description
1 polymer ?
#
loop_
_entity_poly.entity_id
_entity_poly.type
_entity_poly.pdbx_seq_one_letter_code
_entity_poly.pdbx_strand_id
1 'polypeptide(L)'
;KLVHEDMAKNFAEYPQKWKLKRPDSNIDHRRVPNLETWFSRHNKTRPISKNAGDYQAGDIVSWRLDNGLAHIGVVSDGFARDGTPLVIHNIGAGAQEEDVLFSWRMVGHYRYFVK
;
A
#
# COMPACT_ATOMS: atom_id res chain seq x y z
N LYS A 1 13.79 4.68 -5.77
CA LYS A 1 15.18 4.51 -5.24
C LYS A 1 15.17 3.99 -3.81
N LEU A 2 14.49 4.67 -2.88
CA LEU A 2 14.46 4.33 -1.44
C LEU A 2 14.19 2.85 -1.09
N VAL A 3 13.18 2.24 -1.71
CA VAL A 3 12.84 0.83 -1.47
C VAL A 3 14.00 -0.11 -1.80
N HIS A 4 14.65 0.13 -2.94
CA HIS A 4 15.80 -0.68 -3.37
C HIS A 4 17.01 -0.45 -2.47
N GLU A 5 17.29 0.80 -2.08
CA GLU A 5 18.43 1.13 -1.21
C GLU A 5 18.29 0.53 0.18
N ASP A 6 17.08 0.49 0.76
CA ASP A 6 16.84 -0.20 2.02
C ASP A 6 16.92 -1.71 1.86
N MET A 7 16.34 -2.26 0.79
CA MET A 7 16.38 -3.70 0.51
C MET A 7 17.80 -4.20 0.25
N ALA A 8 18.67 -3.41 -0.38
CA ALA A 8 20.08 -3.76 -0.59
C ALA A 8 20.83 -4.01 0.72
N LYS A 9 20.45 -3.31 1.79
CA LYS A 9 21.06 -3.46 3.11
C LYS A 9 20.37 -4.52 3.98
N ASN A 10 19.09 -4.81 3.71
CA ASN A 10 18.24 -5.60 4.59
C ASN A 10 17.47 -6.71 3.84
N PHE A 11 18.07 -7.29 2.78
CA PHE A 11 17.37 -8.17 1.84
C PHE A 11 16.62 -9.33 2.51
N ALA A 12 17.19 -9.91 3.58
CA ALA A 12 16.59 -11.01 4.33
C ALA A 12 15.29 -10.64 5.05
N GLU A 13 15.07 -9.35 5.34
CA GLU A 13 13.84 -8.87 6.00
C GLU A 13 12.68 -8.65 5.01
N TYR A 14 12.97 -8.65 3.71
CA TYR A 14 11.97 -8.49 2.67
C TYR A 14 11.36 -9.82 2.23
N PRO A 15 10.12 -9.82 1.69
CA PRO A 15 9.43 -11.05 1.29
C PRO A 15 10.19 -11.85 0.23
N GLN A 16 10.50 -13.11 0.55
CA GLN A 16 11.23 -14.03 -0.34
C GLN A 16 10.30 -14.76 -1.34
N LYS A 17 9.28 -14.08 -1.85
CA LYS A 17 8.23 -14.68 -2.71
C LYS A 17 8.70 -15.09 -4.11
N TRP A 18 9.78 -14.47 -4.59
CA TRP A 18 10.22 -14.59 -5.99
C TRP A 18 11.52 -15.40 -6.17
N LYS A 19 11.99 -16.08 -5.12
CA LYS A 19 13.22 -16.90 -5.13
C LYS A 19 14.46 -16.16 -5.67
N LEU A 20 14.50 -14.84 -5.50
CA LEU A 20 15.63 -14.01 -5.88
C LEU A 20 16.76 -14.17 -4.86
N LYS A 21 18.01 -14.14 -5.33
CA LYS A 21 19.21 -14.19 -4.46
C LYS A 21 19.70 -12.80 -4.04
N ARG A 22 19.20 -11.74 -4.66
CA ARG A 22 19.58 -10.35 -4.43
C ARG A 22 18.43 -9.41 -4.84
N PRO A 23 18.42 -8.15 -4.35
CA PRO A 23 17.45 -7.14 -4.79
C PRO A 23 17.52 -6.88 -6.29
N ASP A 24 16.41 -6.40 -6.85
CA ASP A 24 16.28 -5.99 -8.25
C ASP A 24 15.65 -4.61 -8.36
N SER A 25 16.50 -3.60 -8.59
CA SER A 25 16.10 -2.20 -8.66
C SER A 25 14.98 -1.92 -9.67
N ASN A 26 14.82 -2.75 -10.70
CA ASN A 26 13.80 -2.57 -11.72
C ASN A 26 12.39 -2.86 -11.21
N ILE A 27 12.23 -3.75 -10.23
CA ILE A 27 10.93 -4.26 -9.79
C ILE A 27 10.67 -4.13 -8.29
N ASP A 28 11.71 -3.93 -7.47
CA ASP A 28 11.57 -3.87 -6.00
C ASP A 28 10.50 -2.86 -5.56
N HIS A 29 10.48 -1.69 -6.20
CA HIS A 29 9.58 -0.58 -5.89
C HIS A 29 8.15 -0.74 -6.45
N ARG A 30 7.89 -1.75 -7.29
CA ARG A 30 6.56 -1.98 -7.91
C ARG A 30 5.79 -3.09 -7.21
N ARG A 31 6.45 -3.86 -6.35
CA ARG A 31 5.86 -5.00 -5.63
C ARG A 31 5.25 -4.50 -4.32
N VAL A 32 3.92 -4.58 -4.23
CA VAL A 32 3.18 -4.17 -3.03
C VAL A 32 3.75 -4.78 -1.73
N PRO A 33 4.10 -6.08 -1.64
CA PRO A 33 4.68 -6.62 -0.41
C PRO A 33 6.03 -6.00 0.00
N ASN A 34 6.82 -5.53 -0.97
CA ASN A 34 8.07 -4.81 -0.67
C ASN A 34 7.77 -3.41 -0.12
N LEU A 35 6.76 -2.73 -0.68
CA LEU A 35 6.32 -1.42 -0.19
C LEU A 35 5.79 -1.52 1.25
N GLU A 36 4.96 -2.52 1.56
CA GLU A 36 4.46 -2.80 2.92
C GLU A 36 5.61 -2.96 3.94
N THR A 37 6.63 -3.74 3.56
CA THR A 37 7.82 -3.96 4.39
C THR A 37 8.60 -2.67 4.59
N TRP A 38 8.83 -1.91 3.51
CA TRP A 38 9.53 -0.64 3.58
C TRP A 38 8.79 0.36 4.48
N PHE A 39 7.47 0.53 4.33
CA PHE A 39 6.69 1.43 5.18
C PHE A 39 6.77 1.05 6.65
N SER A 40 6.67 -0.25 6.96
CA SER A 40 6.75 -0.75 8.32
C SER A 40 8.12 -0.45 8.95
N ARG A 41 9.20 -0.74 8.23
CA ARG A 41 10.58 -0.45 8.66
C ARG A 41 10.87 1.04 8.86
N HIS A 42 10.12 1.91 8.19
CA HIS A 42 10.29 3.36 8.24
C HIS A 42 9.25 4.06 9.13
N ASN A 43 8.59 3.32 10.04
CA ASN A 43 7.61 3.85 10.99
C ASN A 43 6.47 4.63 10.32
N LYS A 44 6.02 4.18 9.13
CA LYS A 44 4.92 4.80 8.38
C LYS A 44 3.58 4.14 8.65
N THR A 45 3.54 3.03 9.37
CA THR A 45 2.32 2.28 9.69
C THR A 45 1.34 3.09 10.52
N ARG A 46 0.07 2.99 10.17
CA ARG A 46 -1.08 3.48 10.93
C ARG A 46 -1.98 2.30 11.30
N PRO A 47 -2.76 2.41 12.39
CA PRO A 47 -3.75 1.39 12.72
C PRO A 47 -4.74 1.19 11.57
N ILE A 48 -5.10 -0.07 11.31
CA ILE A 48 -6.24 -0.41 10.47
C ILE A 48 -7.49 -0.35 11.35
N SER A 49 -8.52 0.34 10.90
CA SER A 49 -9.79 0.43 11.60
C SER A 49 -10.95 0.33 10.62
N LYS A 50 -12.18 0.37 11.14
CA LYS A 50 -13.40 0.51 10.32
C LYS A 50 -13.96 1.94 10.35
N ASN A 51 -13.22 2.87 10.95
CA ASN A 51 -13.64 4.27 11.05
C ASN A 51 -13.05 5.04 9.87
N ALA A 52 -13.92 5.54 8.99
CA ALA A 52 -13.54 6.35 7.84
C ALA A 52 -12.66 7.55 8.21
N GLY A 53 -12.88 8.18 9.38
CA GLY A 53 -12.12 9.35 9.84
C GLY A 53 -10.65 9.09 10.18
N ASP A 54 -10.23 7.83 10.30
CA ASP A 54 -8.82 7.49 10.58
C ASP A 54 -7.94 7.59 9.32
N TYR A 55 -8.57 7.66 8.13
CA TYR A 55 -7.94 7.68 6.82
C TYR A 55 -7.94 9.11 6.27
N GLN A 56 -6.76 9.61 5.90
CA GLN A 56 -6.57 10.97 5.37
C GLN A 56 -6.09 10.93 3.93
N ALA A 57 -6.42 11.97 3.17
CA ALA A 57 -5.90 12.14 1.81
C ALA A 57 -4.37 12.00 1.77
N GLY A 58 -3.87 11.18 0.84
CA GLY A 58 -2.46 10.83 0.70
C GLY A 58 -2.01 9.63 1.53
N ASP A 59 -2.87 9.06 2.38
CA ASP A 59 -2.61 7.77 3.00
C ASP A 59 -2.56 6.67 1.96
N ILE A 60 -1.76 5.65 2.26
CA ILE A 60 -1.56 4.49 1.40
C ILE A 60 -2.21 3.30 2.08
N VAL A 61 -3.05 2.60 1.34
CA VAL A 61 -3.72 1.40 1.82
C VAL A 61 -3.34 0.23 0.92
N SER A 62 -3.07 -0.92 1.53
CA SER A 62 -2.85 -2.17 0.80
C SER A 62 -3.86 -3.22 1.19
N TRP A 63 -4.27 -4.01 0.19
CA TRP A 63 -5.25 -5.07 0.32
C TRP A 63 -4.66 -6.41 -0.11
N ARG A 64 -5.38 -7.46 0.27
CA ARG A 64 -5.37 -8.74 -0.42
C ARG A 64 -6.75 -8.95 -1.03
N LEU A 65 -6.79 -9.11 -2.35
CA LEU A 65 -8.01 -9.43 -3.08
C LEU A 65 -8.40 -10.89 -2.86
N ASP A 66 -9.60 -11.27 -3.29
CA ASP A 66 -10.14 -12.63 -3.08
C ASP A 66 -9.29 -13.72 -3.76
N ASN A 67 -8.61 -13.39 -4.85
CA ASN A 67 -7.65 -14.27 -5.52
C ASN A 67 -6.26 -14.29 -4.85
N GLY A 68 -6.09 -13.63 -3.71
CA GLY A 68 -4.84 -13.54 -2.95
C GLY A 68 -3.83 -12.52 -3.48
N LEU A 69 -4.10 -11.86 -4.61
CA LEU A 69 -3.20 -10.84 -5.15
C LEU A 69 -3.11 -9.63 -4.22
N ALA A 70 -1.91 -9.08 -4.12
CA ALA A 70 -1.67 -7.84 -3.39
C ALA A 70 -2.11 -6.66 -4.27
N HIS A 71 -2.89 -5.75 -3.68
CA HIS A 71 -3.35 -4.52 -4.31
C HIS A 71 -3.01 -3.32 -3.43
N ILE A 72 -2.88 -2.14 -4.02
CA ILE A 72 -2.51 -0.91 -3.30
C ILE A 72 -3.19 0.30 -3.93
N GLY A 73 -3.45 1.31 -3.13
CA GLY A 73 -4.10 2.56 -3.54
C GLY A 73 -3.75 3.70 -2.60
N VAL A 74 -4.10 4.90 -3.02
CA VAL A 74 -3.91 6.13 -2.25
C VAL A 74 -5.27 6.69 -1.91
N VAL A 75 -5.50 7.01 -0.64
CA VAL A 75 -6.72 7.67 -0.17
C VAL A 75 -6.78 9.07 -0.81
N SER A 76 -7.88 9.39 -1.46
CA SER A 76 -8.07 10.70 -2.09
C SER A 76 -8.63 11.72 -1.10
N ASP A 77 -8.78 12.95 -1.56
CA ASP A 77 -9.52 14.02 -0.88
C ASP A 77 -11.02 14.04 -1.26
N GLY A 78 -11.46 13.13 -2.13
CA GLY A 78 -12.85 12.88 -2.48
C GLY A 78 -13.54 11.94 -1.49
N PHE A 79 -14.88 12.00 -1.46
CA PHE A 79 -15.70 11.20 -0.56
C PHE A 79 -16.89 10.59 -1.29
N ALA A 80 -17.26 9.36 -0.91
CA ALA A 80 -18.51 8.74 -1.27
C ALA A 80 -19.70 9.43 -0.56
N ARG A 81 -20.92 9.06 -0.94
CA ARG A 81 -22.17 9.66 -0.40
C ARG A 81 -22.32 9.47 1.11
N ASP A 82 -21.74 8.42 1.67
CA ASP A 82 -21.78 8.10 3.10
C ASP A 82 -20.62 8.73 3.89
N GLY A 83 -19.75 9.50 3.24
CA GLY A 83 -18.59 10.13 3.85
C GLY A 83 -17.33 9.25 3.90
N THR A 84 -17.34 8.06 3.29
CA THR A 84 -16.13 7.23 3.14
C THR A 84 -15.15 7.90 2.16
N PRO A 85 -13.87 8.07 2.51
CA PRO A 85 -12.86 8.55 1.57
C PRO A 85 -12.75 7.63 0.35
N LEU A 86 -12.72 8.23 -0.85
CA LEU A 86 -12.45 7.47 -2.07
C LEU A 86 -10.98 7.08 -2.15
N VAL A 87 -10.68 6.12 -3.02
CA VAL A 87 -9.32 5.60 -3.22
C VAL A 87 -8.96 5.70 -4.70
N ILE A 88 -7.78 6.26 -4.97
CA ILE A 88 -7.17 6.20 -6.29
C ILE A 88 -6.33 4.93 -6.41
N HIS A 89 -6.66 4.06 -7.37
CA HIS A 89 -5.93 2.81 -7.63
C HIS A 89 -6.04 2.38 -9.10
N ASN A 90 -5.27 1.36 -9.50
CA ASN A 90 -5.36 0.76 -10.84
C ASN A 90 -5.38 -0.76 -10.75
N ILE A 91 -6.45 -1.38 -11.26
CA ILE A 91 -6.64 -2.84 -11.29
C ILE A 91 -7.12 -3.32 -12.67
N GLY A 92 -6.52 -2.79 -13.74
CA GLY A 92 -6.72 -3.29 -15.11
C GLY A 92 -7.64 -2.45 -15.99
N ALA A 93 -8.43 -1.53 -15.42
CA ALA A 93 -9.24 -0.55 -16.15
C ALA A 93 -8.60 0.85 -16.19
N GLY A 94 -7.29 0.94 -16.00
CA GLY A 94 -6.59 2.22 -15.80
C GLY A 94 -6.68 2.72 -14.35
N ALA A 95 -6.20 3.94 -14.12
CA ALA A 95 -6.32 4.58 -12.82
C ALA A 95 -7.76 5.07 -12.62
N GLN A 96 -8.37 4.71 -11.51
CA GLN A 96 -9.74 5.03 -11.13
C GLN A 96 -9.75 5.61 -9.72
N GLU A 97 -10.77 6.41 -9.42
CA GLU A 97 -11.10 6.88 -8.07
C GLU A 97 -12.43 6.24 -7.66
N GLU A 98 -12.39 5.29 -6.72
CA GLU A 98 -13.53 4.44 -6.40
C GLU A 98 -13.76 4.28 -4.89
N ASP A 99 -14.99 3.97 -4.51
CA ASP A 99 -15.39 3.66 -3.14
C ASP A 99 -15.03 2.20 -2.79
N VAL A 100 -13.73 1.96 -2.60
CA VAL A 100 -13.17 0.63 -2.36
C VAL A 100 -12.39 0.49 -1.06
N LEU A 101 -12.32 1.56 -0.25
CA LEU A 101 -11.49 1.62 0.96
C LEU A 101 -11.72 0.41 1.88
N PHE A 102 -12.98 0.04 2.09
CA PHE A 102 -13.40 -1.07 2.94
C PHE A 102 -13.96 -2.27 2.16
N SER A 103 -13.87 -2.27 0.83
CA SER A 103 -14.48 -3.29 -0.05
C SER A 103 -13.65 -4.57 -0.14
N TRP A 104 -12.35 -4.52 0.20
CA TRP A 104 -11.46 -5.67 0.22
C TRP A 104 -10.75 -5.83 1.56
N ARG A 105 -10.11 -6.99 1.76
CA ARG A 105 -9.34 -7.26 2.98
C ARG A 105 -8.12 -6.36 3.05
N MET A 106 -8.23 -5.29 3.84
CA MET A 106 -7.11 -4.41 4.16
C MET A 106 -6.06 -5.17 4.98
N VAL A 107 -4.79 -5.02 4.60
CA VAL A 107 -3.64 -5.62 5.30
C VAL A 107 -2.57 -4.60 5.66
N GLY A 108 -2.69 -3.36 5.17
CA GLY A 108 -1.79 -2.27 5.50
C GLY A 108 -2.46 -0.92 5.37
N HIS A 109 -2.13 -0.03 6.30
CA HIS A 109 -2.48 1.38 6.28
C HIS A 109 -1.23 2.17 6.66
N TYR A 110 -0.83 3.13 5.82
CA TYR A 110 0.44 3.84 5.94
C TYR A 110 0.28 5.31 5.64
N ARG A 111 1.05 6.16 6.34
CA ARG A 111 1.13 7.60 6.09
C ARG A 111 2.57 8.01 5.87
N TYR A 112 2.91 8.39 4.64
CA TYR A 112 4.29 8.77 4.29
C TYR A 112 4.66 10.15 4.80
N PHE A 113 3.81 11.14 4.49
CA PHE A 113 3.98 12.54 4.89
C PHE A 113 3.37 12.74 6.27
N VAL A 114 4.18 13.19 7.21
CA VAL A 114 3.68 13.71 8.50
C VAL A 114 3.51 15.21 8.28
N LYS A 115 2.30 15.74 8.50
CA LYS A 115 2.10 17.19 8.61
C LYS A 115 2.73 17.70 9.89
#